data_AF-K2LXQ9-F1
#
_entry.id   AF-K2LXQ9-F1
#
_cell.length_a   1.000
_cell.length_b   1.000
_cell.length_c   1.000
_cell.angle_alpha   90.00
_cell.angle_beta   90.00
_cell.angle_gamma   90.00
#
_symmetry.space_group_name_H-M   'P 1'
#
loop_
_entity.id
_entity.type
_entity.pdbx_description
1 polymer ?
#
loop_
_entity_poly.entity_id
_entity_poly.type
_entity_poly.pdbx_seq_one_letter_code
_entity_poly.pdbx_strand_id
1 'polypeptide(L)'
;MNTWRAYAILGIKREADLVGIAFNPTTIAKGNKVFLLVGRGEEKYDNNTKNWKLSDPDIQLVVGEATQFKEGEQSGKINWSGPVSLLKQITDGCQSDAKVFYPGGGTGVLMEDGTLVLPVQGANDEDEAIPMIIYSTDDGNSWDVSKGTPPAKCFNIRITEWEKGQILMVLQCENGQRVFESRDMGRNWMEALGTLSGVWVNPHSNIPLVEILRIGA
;
A
#
# COMPACT_ATOMS: atom_id res chain seq x y z
N MET A 1 -20.52 14.48 22.00
CA MET A 1 -19.81 13.23 22.36
C MET A 1 -19.35 12.59 21.07
N ASN A 2 -18.05 12.43 20.86
CA ASN A 2 -17.50 11.75 19.69
C ASN A 2 -17.42 10.25 20.03
N THR A 3 -18.41 9.48 19.61
CA THR A 3 -18.46 8.03 19.86
C THR A 3 -17.95 7.28 18.64
N TRP A 4 -17.15 6.24 18.87
CA TRP A 4 -16.62 5.36 17.83
C TRP A 4 -17.33 4.02 17.86
N ARG A 5 -17.48 3.39 16.70
CA ARG A 5 -17.99 2.02 16.54
C ARG A 5 -16.93 1.18 15.86
N ALA A 6 -16.69 -0.02 16.39
CA ALA A 6 -15.74 -0.98 15.83
C ALA A 6 -16.50 -2.08 15.08
N TYR A 7 -15.96 -2.50 13.93
CA TYR A 7 -16.49 -3.59 13.11
C TYR A 7 -15.34 -4.48 12.66
N ALA A 8 -15.53 -5.80 12.72
CA ALA A 8 -14.64 -6.76 12.08
C ALA A 8 -15.08 -6.96 10.63
N ILE A 9 -14.21 -6.60 9.68
CA ILE A 9 -14.51 -6.65 8.24
C ILE A 9 -14.04 -7.98 7.62
N LEU A 10 -13.02 -8.61 8.21
CA LEU A 10 -12.40 -9.83 7.73
C LEU A 10 -12.48 -10.91 8.82
N GLY A 11 -13.01 -12.08 8.46
CA GLY A 11 -12.96 -13.28 9.30
C GLY A 11 -11.70 -14.08 9.02
N ILE A 12 -10.99 -14.46 10.08
CA ILE A 12 -9.81 -15.34 10.05
C ILE A 12 -10.15 -16.71 10.63
N LYS A 13 -9.59 -17.76 10.04
CA LYS A 13 -9.70 -19.14 10.55
C LYS A 13 -8.62 -19.37 11.60
N ARG A 14 -8.91 -20.22 12.59
CA ARG A 14 -7.93 -20.65 13.60
C ARG A 14 -8.07 -22.14 13.85
N GLU A 15 -6.99 -22.87 13.61
CA GLU A 15 -6.84 -24.30 13.92
C GLU A 15 -5.54 -24.49 14.73
N ALA A 16 -5.28 -25.68 15.27
CA ALA A 16 -4.20 -25.89 16.26
C ALA A 16 -2.80 -25.48 15.76
N ASP A 17 -2.48 -25.77 14.50
CA ASP A 17 -1.16 -25.50 13.88
C ASP A 17 -1.24 -24.51 12.70
N LEU A 18 -2.37 -23.80 12.59
CA LEU A 18 -2.67 -22.92 11.45
C LEU A 18 -3.44 -21.67 11.91
N VAL A 19 -2.88 -20.50 11.62
CA VAL A 19 -3.46 -19.21 11.97
C VAL A 19 -3.72 -18.42 10.70
N GLY A 20 -4.98 -18.12 10.41
CA GLY A 20 -5.33 -17.18 9.35
C GLY A 20 -4.90 -15.77 9.75
N ILE A 21 -4.18 -15.09 8.87
CA ILE A 21 -3.71 -13.72 9.09
C ILE A 21 -4.28 -12.77 8.03
N ALA A 22 -4.47 -11.53 8.46
CA ALA A 22 -4.71 -10.39 7.59
C ALA A 22 -3.66 -9.32 7.91
N PHE A 23 -2.98 -8.81 6.89
CA PHE A 23 -1.82 -7.93 7.06
C PHE A 23 -1.85 -6.76 6.09
N ASN A 24 -1.09 -5.72 6.44
CA ASN A 24 -0.89 -4.50 5.68
C ASN A 24 -2.19 -3.89 5.11
N PRO A 25 -3.19 -3.56 5.95
CA PRO A 25 -4.36 -2.86 5.45
C PRO A 25 -3.94 -1.54 4.77
N THR A 26 -4.34 -1.38 3.52
CA THR A 26 -4.02 -0.23 2.67
C THR A 26 -5.31 0.37 2.15
N THR A 27 -5.57 1.64 2.41
CA THR A 27 -6.88 2.25 2.15
C THR A 27 -6.84 3.42 1.20
N ILE A 28 -7.91 3.59 0.42
CA ILE A 28 -8.17 4.78 -0.38
C ILE A 28 -9.67 5.06 -0.39
N ALA A 29 -10.08 6.33 -0.43
CA ALA A 29 -11.50 6.71 -0.45
C ALA A 29 -11.81 7.57 -1.68
N LYS A 30 -13.00 7.37 -2.26
CA LYS A 30 -13.56 8.20 -3.34
C LYS A 30 -15.07 8.33 -3.16
N GLY A 31 -15.53 9.57 -3.03
CA GLY A 31 -16.94 9.84 -2.72
C GLY A 31 -17.37 9.20 -1.40
N ASN A 32 -18.43 8.40 -1.43
CA ASN A 32 -18.91 7.64 -0.27
C ASN A 32 -18.30 6.23 -0.15
N LYS A 33 -17.36 5.87 -1.02
CA LYS A 33 -16.70 4.55 -1.01
C LYS A 33 -15.32 4.61 -0.36
N VAL A 34 -15.00 3.56 0.39
CA VAL A 34 -13.68 3.25 0.91
C VAL A 34 -13.25 1.90 0.34
N PHE A 35 -12.08 1.87 -0.26
CA PHE A 35 -11.44 0.68 -0.78
C PHE A 35 -10.36 0.25 0.21
N LEU A 36 -10.45 -0.98 0.69
CA LEU A 36 -9.51 -1.59 1.63
C LEU A 36 -8.83 -2.77 0.93
N LEU A 37 -7.57 -2.58 0.58
CA LEU A 37 -6.69 -3.64 0.11
C LEU A 37 -6.01 -4.29 1.31
N VAL A 38 -6.06 -5.61 1.37
CA VAL A 38 -5.54 -6.37 2.50
C VAL A 38 -4.85 -7.63 2.00
N GLY A 39 -3.71 -7.95 2.62
CA GLY A 39 -3.05 -9.21 2.40
C GLY A 39 -3.69 -10.26 3.29
N ARG A 40 -3.90 -11.46 2.76
CA ARG A 40 -4.49 -12.57 3.47
C ARG A 40 -3.64 -13.80 3.26
N GLY A 41 -3.46 -14.60 4.30
CA GLY A 41 -2.82 -15.90 4.16
C GLY A 41 -2.99 -16.72 5.41
N GLU A 42 -2.31 -17.86 5.44
CA GLU A 42 -2.31 -18.77 6.57
C GLU A 42 -0.87 -18.95 7.04
N GLU A 43 -0.61 -18.68 8.31
CA GLU A 43 0.67 -19.01 8.93
C GLU A 43 0.61 -20.43 9.49
N LYS A 44 1.56 -21.26 9.06
CA LYS A 44 1.72 -22.63 9.53
C LYS A 44 3.07 -22.78 10.21
N TYR A 45 3.08 -23.43 11.38
CA TYR A 45 4.32 -23.70 12.08
C TYR A 45 5.09 -24.85 11.43
N ASP A 46 6.32 -24.58 10.99
CA ASP A 46 7.22 -25.58 10.43
C ASP A 46 8.13 -26.12 11.55
N ASN A 47 7.87 -27.36 11.97
CA ASN A 47 8.64 -28.05 13.01
C ASN A 47 10.11 -28.27 12.64
N ASN A 48 10.45 -28.35 11.34
CA ASN A 48 11.82 -28.58 10.89
C ASN A 48 12.64 -27.30 11.02
N THR A 49 12.11 -26.17 10.55
CA THR A 49 12.80 -24.88 10.63
C THR A 49 12.55 -24.12 11.94
N LYS A 50 11.65 -24.63 12.80
CA LYS A 50 11.18 -24.00 14.05
C LYS A 50 10.68 -22.56 13.86
N ASN A 51 10.03 -22.30 12.72
CA ASN A 51 9.57 -20.98 12.31
C ASN A 51 8.14 -21.07 11.74
N TRP A 52 7.38 -19.99 11.88
CA TRP A 52 6.11 -19.83 11.18
C TRP A 52 6.38 -19.42 9.73
N LYS A 53 5.64 -20.02 8.80
CA LYS A 53 5.73 -19.72 7.37
C LYS A 53 4.36 -19.32 6.85
N LEU A 54 4.35 -18.24 6.07
CA LEU A 54 3.17 -17.83 5.32
C LEU A 54 2.95 -18.79 4.17
N SER A 55 1.76 -19.37 4.11
CA SER A 55 1.27 -20.22 3.02
C SER A 55 0.23 -19.46 2.22
N ASP A 56 0.31 -19.61 0.90
CA ASP A 56 -0.67 -19.17 -0.09
C ASP A 56 -1.16 -17.73 0.12
N PRO A 57 -0.25 -16.73 0.18
CA PRO A 57 -0.65 -15.34 0.32
C PRO A 57 -1.50 -14.89 -0.87
N ASP A 58 -2.62 -14.23 -0.54
CA ASP A 58 -3.52 -13.58 -1.47
C ASP A 58 -3.60 -12.08 -1.14
N ILE A 59 -3.98 -11.28 -2.13
CA ILE A 59 -4.23 -9.86 -1.99
C ILE A 59 -5.70 -9.59 -2.35
N GLN A 60 -6.46 -9.13 -1.35
CA GLN A 60 -7.92 -9.02 -1.44
C GLN A 60 -8.36 -7.56 -1.31
N LEU A 61 -9.37 -7.19 -2.09
CA LEU A 61 -10.05 -5.91 -2.00
C LEU A 61 -11.40 -6.08 -1.31
N VAL A 62 -11.68 -5.18 -0.36
CA VAL A 62 -12.99 -5.02 0.26
C VAL A 62 -13.45 -3.58 0.04
N VAL A 63 -14.70 -3.39 -0.37
CA VAL A 63 -15.25 -2.05 -0.60
C VAL A 63 -16.31 -1.76 0.45
N GLY A 64 -16.13 -0.66 1.18
CA GLY A 64 -17.09 -0.12 2.12
C GLY A 64 -17.84 1.06 1.51
N GLU A 65 -19.16 1.07 1.61
CA GLU A 65 -19.99 2.19 1.18
C GLU A 65 -20.64 2.85 2.39
N ALA A 66 -20.32 4.13 2.62
CA ALA A 66 -20.89 4.92 3.70
C ALA A 66 -22.32 5.36 3.34
N THR A 67 -23.27 5.10 4.24
CA THR A 67 -24.65 5.58 4.10
C THR A 67 -24.74 7.05 4.54
N GLN A 68 -25.52 7.86 3.81
CA GLN A 68 -25.81 9.24 4.22
C GLN A 68 -26.48 9.27 5.61
N PHE A 69 -26.19 10.31 6.39
CA PHE A 69 -26.85 10.58 7.68
C PHE A 69 -27.67 11.86 7.58
N LYS A 70 -28.81 11.90 8.26
CA LYS A 70 -29.49 13.16 8.56
C LYS A 70 -29.00 13.69 9.91
N GLU A 71 -28.89 15.00 10.01
CA GLU A 71 -28.51 15.67 11.26
C GLU A 71 -29.51 15.30 12.38
N GLY A 72 -29.00 14.72 13.47
CA GLY A 72 -29.83 14.21 14.58
C GLY A 72 -30.12 12.69 14.54
N GLU A 73 -29.75 11.98 13.48
CA GLU A 73 -29.78 10.50 13.43
C GLU A 73 -28.42 9.90 13.83
N GLN A 74 -28.42 8.60 14.17
CA GLN A 74 -27.18 7.88 14.46
C GLN A 74 -26.20 7.96 13.28
N SER A 75 -24.90 8.12 13.56
CA SER A 75 -23.83 8.09 12.55
C SER A 75 -24.02 6.92 11.59
N GLY A 76 -23.94 7.22 10.28
CA GLY A 76 -24.19 6.27 9.20
C GLY A 76 -23.37 4.97 9.33
N LYS A 77 -23.94 3.86 8.83
CA LYS A 77 -23.26 2.57 8.77
C LYS A 77 -22.40 2.52 7.51
N ILE A 78 -21.28 1.80 7.58
CA ILE A 78 -20.54 1.41 6.39
C ILE A 78 -20.99 0.00 6.00
N ASN A 79 -21.49 -0.15 4.79
CA ASN A 79 -21.84 -1.45 4.22
C ASN A 79 -20.61 -1.99 3.49
N TRP A 80 -20.06 -3.09 3.99
CA TRP A 80 -18.87 -3.72 3.43
C TRP A 80 -19.26 -4.85 2.47
N SER A 81 -18.63 -4.89 1.30
CA SER A 81 -18.70 -6.01 0.37
C SER A 81 -17.99 -7.25 0.93
N GLY A 82 -18.17 -8.39 0.25
CA GLY A 82 -17.25 -9.51 0.44
C GLY A 82 -15.85 -9.19 -0.12
N PRO A 83 -14.80 -9.88 0.37
CA PRO A 83 -13.46 -9.75 -0.18
C PRO A 83 -13.38 -10.34 -1.59
N VAL A 84 -12.67 -9.66 -2.48
CA VAL A 84 -12.40 -10.10 -3.86
C VAL A 84 -10.89 -10.20 -4.05
N SER A 85 -10.38 -11.37 -4.46
CA SER A 85 -8.96 -11.52 -4.79
C SER A 85 -8.62 -10.71 -6.04
N LEU A 86 -7.53 -9.93 -5.97
CA LEU A 86 -6.96 -9.20 -7.10
C LEU A 86 -5.74 -9.93 -7.69
N LEU A 87 -5.29 -11.02 -7.08
CA LEU A 87 -4.03 -11.67 -7.43
C LEU A 87 -3.92 -11.98 -8.92
N LYS A 88 -4.95 -12.60 -9.51
CA LYS A 88 -4.94 -12.93 -10.94
C LYS A 88 -4.82 -11.69 -11.83
N GLN A 89 -5.59 -10.64 -11.55
CA GLN A 89 -5.58 -9.40 -12.35
C GLN A 89 -4.20 -8.75 -12.35
N ILE A 90 -3.57 -8.69 -11.16
CA ILE A 90 -2.25 -8.11 -10.97
C ILE A 90 -1.18 -8.98 -11.65
N THR A 91 -1.22 -10.30 -11.46
CA THR A 91 -0.23 -11.22 -12.06
C THR A 91 -0.30 -11.23 -13.58
N ASP A 92 -1.50 -11.24 -14.17
CA ASP A 92 -1.66 -11.26 -15.64
C ASP A 92 -1.12 -9.97 -16.31
N GLY A 93 -1.17 -8.83 -15.61
CA GLY A 93 -0.66 -7.54 -16.08
C GLY A 93 0.80 -7.25 -15.71
N CYS A 94 1.39 -8.05 -14.82
CA CYS A 94 2.73 -7.81 -14.29
C CYS A 94 3.82 -8.11 -15.34
N GLN A 95 4.77 -7.19 -15.51
CA GLN A 95 5.92 -7.36 -16.41
C GLN A 95 7.25 -7.52 -15.66
N SER A 96 7.22 -7.51 -14.33
CA SER A 96 8.38 -7.78 -13.48
C SER A 96 8.45 -9.26 -13.10
N ASP A 97 9.52 -9.65 -12.41
CA ASP A 97 9.70 -11.01 -11.89
C ASP A 97 8.86 -11.30 -10.62
N ALA A 98 7.99 -10.37 -10.20
CA ALA A 98 7.14 -10.54 -9.03
C ALA A 98 6.18 -11.72 -9.20
N LYS A 99 6.16 -12.62 -8.20
CA LYS A 99 5.27 -13.78 -8.12
C LYS A 99 4.24 -13.66 -7.00
N VAL A 100 4.61 -12.95 -5.94
CA VAL A 100 3.74 -12.69 -4.78
C VAL A 100 3.59 -11.20 -4.59
N PHE A 101 2.41 -10.77 -4.14
CA PHE A 101 2.09 -9.37 -3.93
C PHE A 101 1.57 -9.12 -2.52
N TYR A 102 2.10 -8.08 -1.89
CA TYR A 102 1.74 -7.62 -0.56
C TYR A 102 1.24 -6.18 -0.66
N PRO A 103 0.15 -5.79 0.01
CA PRO A 103 -0.18 -4.38 0.09
C PRO A 103 0.91 -3.60 0.83
N GLY A 104 1.14 -2.34 0.46
CA GLY A 104 2.17 -1.48 1.06
C GLY A 104 1.86 -1.02 2.48
N GLY A 105 0.60 -1.12 2.91
CA GLY A 105 0.10 -0.60 4.18
C GLY A 105 -0.19 0.91 4.14
N GLY A 106 -1.05 1.36 5.06
CA GLY A 106 -1.36 2.78 5.20
C GLY A 106 -2.39 3.24 4.17
N THR A 107 -2.06 4.28 3.39
CA THR A 107 -3.01 4.92 2.48
C THR A 107 -2.49 5.00 1.04
N GLY A 108 -3.39 4.81 0.09
CA GLY A 108 -3.20 5.15 -1.31
C GLY A 108 -3.46 6.63 -1.60
N VAL A 109 -3.57 6.94 -2.90
CA VAL A 109 -3.76 8.29 -3.44
C VAL A 109 -4.93 8.29 -4.42
N LEU A 110 -5.91 9.15 -4.16
CA LEU A 110 -6.91 9.52 -5.16
C LEU A 110 -6.32 10.68 -5.97
N MET A 111 -5.98 10.41 -7.22
CA MET A 111 -5.38 11.41 -8.10
C MET A 111 -6.41 12.44 -8.57
N GLU A 112 -5.93 13.60 -9.03
CA GLU A 112 -6.77 14.70 -9.55
C GLU A 112 -7.70 14.26 -10.69
N ASP A 113 -7.25 13.33 -11.54
CA ASP A 113 -8.04 12.77 -12.65
C ASP A 113 -9.07 11.71 -12.21
N GLY A 114 -9.11 11.39 -10.91
CA GLY A 114 -10.01 10.41 -10.32
C GLY A 114 -9.45 8.99 -10.27
N THR A 115 -8.20 8.77 -10.70
CA THR A 115 -7.53 7.46 -10.60
C THR A 115 -7.27 7.09 -9.14
N LEU A 116 -7.61 5.85 -8.79
CA LEU A 116 -7.28 5.26 -7.49
C LEU A 116 -5.91 4.60 -7.60
N VAL A 117 -4.94 4.97 -6.74
CA VAL A 117 -3.61 4.36 -6.72
C VAL A 117 -3.30 3.83 -5.34
N LEU A 118 -2.85 2.58 -5.25
CA LEU A 118 -2.45 1.92 -3.99
C LEU A 118 -1.01 1.40 -4.10
N PRO A 119 -0.17 1.58 -3.07
CA PRO A 119 1.16 0.99 -3.04
C PRO A 119 1.06 -0.53 -2.83
N VAL A 120 1.83 -1.29 -3.60
CA VAL A 120 1.99 -2.73 -3.41
C VAL A 120 3.46 -3.12 -3.53
N GLN A 121 3.85 -4.17 -2.83
CA GLN A 121 5.18 -4.76 -2.90
C GLN A 121 5.08 -6.12 -3.56
N GLY A 122 5.72 -6.27 -4.71
CA GLY A 122 6.00 -7.56 -5.31
C GLY A 122 7.18 -8.25 -4.60
N ALA A 123 7.22 -9.58 -4.66
CA ALA A 123 8.38 -10.39 -4.31
C ALA A 123 8.64 -11.43 -5.40
N ASN A 124 9.91 -11.63 -5.78
CA ASN A 124 10.33 -12.69 -6.70
C ASN A 124 10.69 -13.98 -5.94
N ASP A 125 11.16 -15.00 -6.67
CA ASP A 125 11.53 -16.30 -6.09
C ASP A 125 12.74 -16.25 -5.14
N GLU A 126 13.49 -15.14 -5.12
CA GLU A 126 14.62 -14.88 -4.23
C GLU A 126 14.23 -14.04 -2.99
N ASP A 127 12.92 -13.85 -2.76
CA ASP A 127 12.35 -12.97 -1.73
C ASP A 127 12.79 -11.50 -1.87
N GLU A 128 13.21 -11.09 -3.07
CA GLU A 128 13.59 -9.70 -3.34
C GLU A 128 12.36 -8.81 -3.46
N ALA A 129 12.37 -7.73 -2.68
CA ALA A 129 11.36 -6.69 -2.69
C ALA A 129 11.35 -5.90 -4.01
N ILE A 130 10.18 -5.87 -4.67
CA ILE A 130 9.93 -5.13 -5.90
C ILE A 130 8.85 -4.06 -5.61
N PRO A 131 9.21 -2.78 -5.44
CA PRO A 131 8.24 -1.72 -5.19
C PRO A 131 7.36 -1.43 -6.42
N MET A 132 6.04 -1.43 -6.24
CA MET A 132 5.09 -1.27 -7.33
C MET A 132 3.86 -0.47 -6.87
N ILE A 133 2.97 -0.18 -7.82
CA ILE A 133 1.63 0.33 -7.55
C ILE A 133 0.60 -0.53 -8.26
N ILE A 134 -0.60 -0.61 -7.68
CA ILE A 134 -1.81 -0.97 -8.43
C ILE A 134 -2.69 0.25 -8.57
N TYR A 135 -3.46 0.31 -9.65
CA TYR A 135 -4.33 1.44 -9.91
C TYR A 135 -5.61 1.03 -10.60
N SER A 136 -6.64 1.84 -10.43
CA SER A 136 -7.93 1.70 -11.09
C SER A 136 -8.38 3.05 -11.65
N THR A 137 -8.75 3.06 -12.92
CA THR A 137 -9.25 4.25 -13.64
C THR A 137 -10.77 4.21 -13.80
N ASP A 138 -11.43 3.16 -13.31
CA ASP A 138 -12.85 2.86 -13.52
C ASP A 138 -13.61 2.65 -12.20
N ASP A 139 -13.29 3.47 -11.19
CA ASP A 139 -13.94 3.46 -9.86
C ASP A 139 -13.79 2.14 -9.09
N GLY A 140 -12.68 1.44 -9.28
CA GLY A 140 -12.33 0.21 -8.58
C GLY A 140 -12.97 -1.05 -9.18
N ASN A 141 -13.53 -0.96 -10.40
CA ASN A 141 -14.12 -2.12 -11.09
C ASN A 141 -13.03 -3.06 -11.64
N SER A 142 -11.93 -2.51 -12.17
CA SER A 142 -10.75 -3.26 -12.59
C SER A 142 -9.47 -2.62 -12.04
N TRP A 143 -8.44 -3.45 -11.84
CA TRP A 143 -7.17 -3.03 -11.27
C TRP A 143 -6.02 -3.50 -12.15
N ASP A 144 -5.16 -2.56 -12.53
CA ASP A 144 -3.90 -2.81 -13.24
C ASP A 144 -2.73 -2.68 -12.26
N VAL A 145 -1.60 -3.28 -12.62
CA VAL A 145 -0.32 -3.15 -11.91
C VAL A 145 0.67 -2.33 -12.74
N SER A 146 1.56 -1.59 -12.09
CA SER A 146 2.64 -0.87 -12.78
C SER A 146 3.55 -1.82 -13.57
N LYS A 147 3.94 -1.41 -14.79
CA LYS A 147 4.78 -2.24 -15.67
C LYS A 147 6.26 -2.14 -15.33
N GLY A 148 6.70 -0.99 -14.84
CA GLY A 148 8.05 -0.76 -14.35
C GLY A 148 8.11 -0.82 -12.83
N THR A 149 9.34 -0.88 -12.33
CA THR A 149 9.66 -0.83 -10.90
C THR A 149 10.81 0.15 -10.68
N PRO A 150 10.84 0.91 -9.58
CA PRO A 150 12.06 1.60 -9.16
C PRO A 150 13.22 0.59 -9.03
N PRO A 151 14.46 0.96 -9.42
CA PRO A 151 15.65 0.14 -9.20
C PRO A 151 16.10 0.21 -7.74
N ALA A 152 15.25 -0.27 -6.83
CA ALA A 152 15.45 -0.20 -5.38
C ALA A 152 14.86 -1.42 -4.68
N LYS A 153 15.72 -2.17 -3.97
CA LYS A 153 15.34 -3.32 -3.14
C LYS A 153 14.94 -2.86 -1.73
N CYS A 154 13.90 -2.02 -1.67
CA CYS A 154 13.50 -1.31 -0.46
C CYS A 154 12.07 -1.62 -0.06
N PHE A 155 11.70 -1.29 1.19
CA PHE A 155 10.42 -1.65 1.79
C PHE A 155 9.64 -0.39 2.22
N ASN A 156 8.47 -0.59 2.84
CA ASN A 156 7.64 0.48 3.42
C ASN A 156 7.26 1.57 2.42
N ILE A 157 6.62 1.14 1.34
CA ILE A 157 6.25 1.97 0.19
C ILE A 157 5.17 2.97 0.60
N ARG A 158 5.41 4.25 0.35
CA ARG A 158 4.42 5.33 0.49
C ARG A 158 4.35 6.10 -0.81
N ILE A 159 3.15 6.50 -1.21
CA ILE A 159 2.94 7.23 -2.46
C ILE A 159 2.18 8.53 -2.22
N THR A 160 2.45 9.53 -3.05
CA THR A 160 1.66 10.76 -3.15
C THR A 160 1.59 11.19 -4.61
N GLU A 161 0.51 11.85 -5.00
CA GLU A 161 0.54 12.68 -6.21
C GLU A 161 1.31 13.97 -5.88
N TRP A 162 2.16 14.41 -6.80
CA TRP A 162 2.89 15.66 -6.76
C TRP A 162 2.74 16.33 -8.11
N GLU A 163 2.46 17.64 -8.13
CA GLU A 163 2.02 18.31 -9.36
C GLU A 163 0.89 17.53 -10.06
N LYS A 164 0.52 17.92 -11.27
CA LYS A 164 -0.52 17.21 -12.01
C LYS A 164 0.02 15.92 -12.60
N GLY A 165 -0.49 14.77 -12.16
CA GLY A 165 -0.24 13.47 -12.78
C GLY A 165 1.15 12.86 -12.54
N GLN A 166 1.96 13.41 -11.62
CA GLN A 166 3.22 12.79 -11.21
C GLN A 166 3.04 12.07 -9.88
N ILE A 167 3.48 10.82 -9.81
CA ILE A 167 3.50 10.02 -8.58
C ILE A 167 4.90 10.09 -7.99
N LEU A 168 4.99 10.45 -6.72
CA LEU A 168 6.20 10.25 -5.92
C LEU A 168 6.02 8.99 -5.07
N MET A 169 7.01 8.10 -5.13
CA MET A 169 7.11 6.91 -4.30
C MET A 169 8.29 7.07 -3.35
N VAL A 170 8.00 7.06 -2.05
CA VAL A 170 8.98 7.09 -0.97
C VAL A 170 9.21 5.67 -0.47
N LEU A 171 10.46 5.27 -0.43
CA LEU A 171 10.91 3.94 -0.03
C LEU A 171 11.86 4.03 1.16
N GLN A 172 11.72 3.11 2.10
CA GLN A 172 12.67 2.93 3.19
C GLN A 172 13.71 1.88 2.80
N CYS A 173 14.96 2.32 2.64
CA CYS A 173 16.11 1.49 2.33
C CYS A 173 17.05 1.40 3.55
N GLU A 174 18.05 0.52 3.48
CA GLU A 174 19.08 0.37 4.52
C GLU A 174 19.85 1.68 4.77
N ASN A 175 20.18 2.41 3.70
CA ASN A 175 20.97 3.65 3.75
C ASN A 175 20.14 4.93 3.92
N GLY A 176 18.85 4.80 4.24
CA GLY A 176 17.93 5.94 4.38
C GLY A 176 16.74 5.86 3.42
N GLN A 177 16.10 7.01 3.20
CA GLN A 177 14.91 7.08 2.35
C GLN A 177 15.29 7.47 0.94
N ARG A 178 14.69 6.80 -0.04
CA ARG A 178 14.84 7.12 -1.47
C ARG A 178 13.48 7.50 -2.02
N VAL A 179 13.47 8.48 -2.91
CA VAL A 179 12.25 8.98 -3.55
C VAL A 179 12.37 8.75 -5.05
N PHE A 180 11.36 8.14 -5.62
CA PHE A 180 11.25 7.93 -7.07
C PHE A 180 10.04 8.66 -7.60
N GLU A 181 10.12 9.12 -8.84
CA GLU A 181 9.04 9.79 -9.53
C GLU A 181 8.65 9.07 -10.82
N SER A 182 7.36 9.09 -11.13
CA SER A 182 6.79 8.58 -12.38
C SER A 182 5.69 9.50 -12.88
N ARG A 183 5.69 9.80 -14.17
CA ARG A 183 4.64 10.57 -14.87
C ARG A 183 3.76 9.71 -15.79
N ASP A 184 3.96 8.39 -15.75
CA ASP A 184 3.37 7.44 -16.68
C ASP A 184 2.79 6.21 -15.96
N MET A 185 2.30 6.41 -14.73
CA MET A 185 1.67 5.39 -13.88
C MET A 185 2.59 4.19 -13.64
N GLY A 186 3.87 4.48 -13.37
CA GLY A 186 4.88 3.50 -13.00
C GLY A 186 5.39 2.65 -14.16
N ARG A 187 5.31 3.10 -15.42
CA ARG A 187 6.03 2.43 -16.52
C ARG A 187 7.51 2.76 -16.47
N ASN A 188 7.85 4.01 -16.16
CA ASN A 188 9.21 4.46 -15.93
C ASN A 188 9.30 5.13 -14.55
N TRP A 189 10.39 4.86 -13.85
CA TRP A 189 10.73 5.43 -12.55
C TRP A 189 12.11 6.06 -12.60
N MET A 190 12.22 7.28 -12.09
CA MET A 190 13.51 7.99 -11.93
C MET A 190 13.67 8.42 -10.48
N GLU A 191 14.90 8.39 -9.97
CA GLU A 191 15.16 8.89 -8.61
C GLU A 191 15.01 10.42 -8.59
N ALA A 192 14.22 10.93 -7.65
CA ALA A 192 13.88 12.34 -7.52
C ALA A 192 15.01 13.10 -6.80
N LEU A 193 16.16 13.27 -7.49
CA LEU A 193 17.41 13.81 -6.93
C LEU A 193 17.39 15.31 -6.56
N GLY A 194 16.27 16.02 -6.76
CA GLY A 194 16.15 17.45 -6.45
C GLY A 194 14.76 17.93 -6.05
N THR A 195 13.73 17.07 -6.10
CA THR A 195 12.32 17.47 -5.96
C THR A 195 11.93 17.74 -4.50
N LEU A 196 12.65 17.14 -3.52
CA LEU A 196 12.36 17.26 -2.08
C LEU A 196 13.61 17.55 -1.25
N SER A 197 14.37 18.58 -1.64
CA SER A 197 15.57 19.01 -0.89
C SER A 197 15.20 19.42 0.54
N GLY A 198 15.78 18.73 1.54
CA GLY A 198 15.64 19.06 2.98
C GLY A 198 14.50 18.38 3.75
N VAL A 199 13.61 17.64 3.09
CA VAL A 199 12.48 16.96 3.77
C VAL A 199 12.86 15.55 4.26
N TRP A 200 13.86 14.93 3.63
CA TRP A 200 14.24 13.55 3.89
C TRP A 200 15.67 13.49 4.40
N VAL A 201 15.83 13.12 5.68
CA VAL A 201 17.13 12.97 6.33
C VAL A 201 17.63 11.56 6.04
N ASN A 202 18.63 11.44 5.16
CA ASN A 202 19.53 10.30 5.26
C ASN A 202 20.28 10.44 6.59
N PRO A 203 20.29 9.43 7.47
CA PRO A 203 21.25 9.42 8.55
C PRO A 203 22.63 9.19 7.93
N HIS A 204 23.28 10.27 7.48
CA HIS A 204 24.70 10.22 7.19
C HIS A 204 25.42 10.04 8.52
N SER A 205 26.04 8.88 8.68
CA SER A 205 27.05 8.63 9.69
C SER A 205 28.12 9.73 9.63
N ASN A 206 28.34 10.40 10.77
CA ASN A 206 29.40 11.38 11.06
C ASN A 206 29.15 12.89 10.86
N ILE A 207 27.92 13.41 10.93
CA ILE A 207 27.72 14.86 11.16
C ILE A 207 27.09 15.08 12.54
N PRO A 208 27.77 15.78 13.49
CA PRO A 208 27.16 16.17 14.75
C PRO A 208 25.99 17.13 14.47
N LEU A 209 24.82 16.84 15.02
CA LEU A 209 23.65 17.70 15.05
C LEU A 209 23.99 19.03 15.75
N VAL A 210 24.47 20.02 15.01
CA VAL A 210 24.49 21.42 15.48
C VAL A 210 24.03 22.33 14.35
N GLU A 211 22.91 23.00 14.65
CA GLU A 211 22.36 24.20 14.03
C GLU A 211 22.18 24.21 12.51
N ILE A 212 20.92 24.24 12.07
CA ILE A 212 20.32 25.42 11.44
C ILE A 212 18.81 25.16 11.34
N LEU A 213 18.03 25.97 12.05
CA LEU A 213 16.78 26.59 11.57
C LEU A 213 16.23 27.48 12.69
N ARG A 214 16.59 28.76 12.66
CA ARG A 214 15.73 29.82 13.22
C ARG A 214 14.66 30.11 12.18
N ILE A 215 13.42 29.79 12.49
CA ILE A 215 12.25 30.28 11.75
C ILE A 215 11.76 31.50 12.53
N GLY A 216 11.89 32.68 11.94
CA GLY A 216 11.24 33.89 12.43
C GLY A 216 9.74 33.80 12.17
N ALA A 217 8.96 34.22 13.16
CA ALA A 217 7.51 34.39 13.10
C ALA A 217 7.11 35.55 12.18
#